data_AF-A0A142XRC4-F1
#
_entry.id   AF-A0A142XRC4-F1
#
_cell.length_a   1.000
_cell.length_b   1.000
_cell.length_c   1.000
_cell.angle_alpha   90.00
_cell.angle_beta   90.00
_cell.angle_gamma   90.00
#
_symmetry.space_group_name_H-M   'P 1'
#
loop_
_entity.id
_entity.type
_entity.pdbx_description
1 polymer ?
#
loop_
_entity_poly.entity_id
_entity_poly.type
_entity_poly.pdbx_seq_one_letter_code
_entity_poly.pdbx_strand_id
1 'polypeptide(L)'
;MFPLHKQHNHAPGVVECPNGDLLVSWYRGSGERSADDVAVYGARKKAKATEWGAAFLMVDTPGFPDCNTTMWVDKDDKLWLFWPVIIANSWESCITQYRVSSDFQKDGAPKWTWQDTILLKPKNFEEVMLREFGTWKKQISDATKLPVSLGDDVVKKRVGDKLLSRLGWQPRCKPIQLASGRILLPLYSDTYSAGLMAISDDGGKTWAASQPIAGFGNIQPAVLERKDGTLVAYMRENGVFKKIRVAESKDKGESWGTVTSSELPNPGSGLDAVRLASGNWALIYNDTTRGRSSLAVSLSDDEGKTWKWTRHLEKHDTGSYHYPAIIQSKDGDIHAVYSYFVADGKSMKHARFTEAWVKEGDPK
;
A
#
# COMPACT_ATOMS: atom_id res chain seq x y z
N MET A 1 -4.49 -8.41 -19.57
CA MET A 1 -3.63 -9.10 -18.59
C MET A 1 -2.18 -8.89 -19.02
N PHE A 2 -1.24 -8.71 -18.11
CA PHE A 2 0.18 -8.75 -18.49
C PHE A 2 0.56 -10.20 -18.83
N PRO A 3 1.52 -10.46 -19.74
CA PRO A 3 1.95 -11.82 -20.03
C PRO A 3 2.41 -12.55 -18.77
N LEU A 4 2.14 -13.87 -18.69
CA LEU A 4 2.73 -14.71 -17.65
C LEU A 4 4.25 -14.66 -17.73
N HIS A 5 4.91 -14.73 -16.58
CA HIS A 5 6.35 -14.63 -16.50
C HIS A 5 6.92 -15.70 -15.57
N LYS A 6 8.13 -16.20 -15.89
CA LYS A 6 8.81 -17.22 -15.09
C LYS A 6 9.24 -16.67 -13.72
N GLN A 7 9.75 -15.43 -13.70
CA GLN A 7 10.03 -14.70 -12.48
C GLN A 7 8.76 -14.15 -11.82
N HIS A 8 8.82 -13.93 -10.52
CA HIS A 8 7.73 -13.45 -9.71
C HIS A 8 7.43 -11.97 -9.98
N ASN A 9 6.25 -11.64 -10.52
CA ASN A 9 5.78 -10.25 -10.64
C ASN A 9 4.80 -9.94 -9.51
N HIS A 10 5.08 -8.93 -8.69
CA HIS A 10 4.23 -8.68 -7.52
C HIS A 10 4.23 -7.20 -7.06
N ALA A 11 3.26 -6.88 -6.19
CA ALA A 11 2.96 -5.59 -5.59
C ALA A 11 2.93 -4.40 -6.57
N PRO A 12 1.99 -4.40 -7.56
CA PRO A 12 1.92 -3.32 -8.50
C PRO A 12 1.45 -1.99 -7.87
N GLY A 13 1.89 -0.89 -8.45
CA GLY A 13 1.36 0.47 -8.30
C GLY A 13 0.91 1.03 -9.65
N VAL A 14 0.05 2.05 -9.64
CA VAL A 14 -0.45 2.69 -10.86
C VAL A 14 -0.66 4.19 -10.65
N VAL A 15 -0.36 4.99 -11.67
CA VAL A 15 -0.69 6.41 -11.76
C VAL A 15 -1.21 6.76 -13.15
N GLU A 16 -2.03 7.81 -13.22
CA GLU A 16 -2.32 8.51 -14.47
C GLU A 16 -1.27 9.61 -14.68
N CYS A 17 -0.68 9.67 -15.87
CA CYS A 17 0.24 10.71 -16.29
C CYS A 17 -0.53 11.96 -16.77
N PRO A 18 0.09 13.15 -16.80
CA PRO A 18 -0.58 14.38 -17.23
C PRO A 18 -1.20 14.30 -18.64
N ASN A 19 -0.55 13.56 -19.57
CA ASN A 19 -1.04 13.27 -20.92
C ASN A 19 -2.18 12.22 -21.00
N GLY A 20 -2.65 11.68 -19.88
CA GLY A 20 -3.70 10.66 -19.82
C GLY A 20 -3.21 9.22 -20.01
N ASP A 21 -1.89 9.01 -20.14
CA ASP A 21 -1.33 7.66 -20.13
C ASP A 21 -1.44 7.05 -18.72
N LEU A 22 -1.53 5.72 -18.65
CA LEU A 22 -1.29 5.02 -17.39
C LEU A 22 0.15 4.53 -17.33
N LEU A 23 0.76 4.70 -16.16
CA LEU A 23 2.06 4.13 -15.83
C LEU A 23 1.89 3.18 -14.65
N VAL A 24 2.43 1.96 -14.78
CA VAL A 24 2.48 0.98 -13.69
C VAL A 24 3.91 0.69 -13.28
N SER A 25 4.09 0.31 -12.02
CA SER A 25 5.34 -0.24 -11.49
C SER A 25 5.05 -1.53 -10.73
N TRP A 26 6.03 -2.44 -10.66
CA TRP A 26 5.98 -3.68 -9.87
C TRP A 26 7.41 -4.19 -9.66
N TYR A 27 7.64 -5.04 -8.67
CA TYR A 27 8.94 -5.73 -8.57
C TYR A 27 8.91 -7.08 -9.26
N ARG A 28 10.06 -7.48 -9.81
CA ARG A 28 10.27 -8.76 -10.49
C ARG A 28 11.61 -9.36 -10.11
N GLY A 29 11.61 -10.65 -9.78
CA GLY A 29 12.84 -11.46 -9.68
C GLY A 29 12.56 -12.93 -9.36
N SER A 30 13.60 -13.69 -9.03
CA SER A 30 13.51 -15.11 -8.72
C SER A 30 12.87 -15.40 -7.35
N GLY A 31 12.79 -14.39 -6.48
CA GLY A 31 12.10 -14.43 -5.20
C GLY A 31 11.43 -13.09 -4.86
N GLU A 32 11.36 -12.80 -3.56
CA GLU A 32 11.04 -11.47 -3.04
C GLU A 32 12.32 -10.93 -2.37
N ARG A 33 12.23 -10.44 -1.13
CA ARG A 33 13.38 -10.01 -0.31
C ARG A 33 14.57 -11.00 -0.26
N SER A 34 14.35 -12.28 -0.53
CA SER A 34 15.35 -13.34 -0.37
C SER A 34 16.26 -13.54 -1.59
N ALA A 35 16.07 -12.78 -2.67
CA ALA A 35 16.84 -12.92 -3.89
C ALA A 35 17.35 -11.56 -4.38
N ASP A 36 18.63 -11.50 -4.73
CA ASP A 36 19.31 -10.26 -5.09
C ASP A 36 19.08 -9.84 -6.55
N ASP A 37 18.31 -10.62 -7.32
CA ASP A 37 17.91 -10.31 -8.70
C ASP A 37 16.55 -9.58 -8.79
N VAL A 38 15.97 -9.18 -7.64
CA VAL A 38 14.67 -8.50 -7.61
C VAL A 38 14.85 -7.02 -7.88
N ALA A 39 14.22 -6.55 -8.96
CA ALA A 39 14.29 -5.17 -9.43
C ALA A 39 12.88 -4.61 -9.67
N VAL A 40 12.74 -3.28 -9.67
CA VAL A 40 11.48 -2.60 -10.00
C VAL A 40 11.40 -2.34 -11.50
N TYR A 41 10.33 -2.83 -12.11
CA TYR A 41 9.98 -2.63 -13.50
C TYR A 41 8.76 -1.74 -13.61
N GLY A 42 8.55 -1.18 -14.81
CA GLY A 42 7.33 -0.50 -15.16
C GLY A 42 6.92 -0.71 -16.60
N ALA A 43 5.71 -0.29 -16.92
CA ALA A 43 5.14 -0.35 -18.25
C ALA A 43 4.15 0.80 -18.45
N ARG A 44 3.99 1.23 -19.69
CA ARG A 44 3.11 2.34 -20.07
C ARG A 44 1.95 1.83 -20.90
N LYS A 45 0.76 2.33 -20.61
CA LYS A 45 -0.40 2.21 -21.49
C LYS A 45 -0.75 3.60 -21.98
N LYS A 46 -0.59 3.83 -23.29
CA LYS A 46 -0.91 5.13 -23.90
C LYS A 46 -2.39 5.45 -23.72
N ALA A 47 -2.72 6.73 -23.58
CA ALA A 47 -4.09 7.19 -23.52
C ALA A 47 -4.89 6.58 -24.69
N LYS A 48 -6.08 6.03 -24.39
CA LYS A 48 -6.98 5.35 -25.34
C LYS A 48 -6.45 4.05 -25.97
N ALA A 49 -5.21 3.64 -25.69
CA ALA A 49 -4.72 2.33 -26.13
C ALA A 49 -5.45 1.20 -25.39
N THR A 50 -5.55 0.04 -26.00
CA THR A 50 -6.09 -1.18 -25.38
C THR A 50 -4.99 -2.01 -24.72
N GLU A 51 -3.75 -1.90 -25.21
CA GLU A 51 -2.62 -2.72 -24.80
C GLU A 51 -1.56 -1.94 -24.01
N TRP A 52 -0.81 -2.67 -23.17
CA TRP A 52 0.36 -2.15 -22.48
C TRP A 52 1.59 -2.28 -23.38
N GLY A 53 2.47 -1.28 -23.35
CA GLY A 53 3.78 -1.36 -23.96
C GLY A 53 4.71 -2.34 -23.23
N ALA A 54 5.91 -2.55 -23.79
CA ALA A 54 6.93 -3.40 -23.19
C ALA A 54 7.31 -2.92 -21.78
N ALA A 55 7.66 -3.87 -20.92
CA ALA A 55 8.22 -3.58 -19.62
C ALA A 55 9.61 -2.95 -19.77
N PHE A 56 9.93 -2.00 -18.88
CA PHE A 56 11.23 -1.35 -18.80
C PHE A 56 11.69 -1.29 -17.34
N LEU A 57 13.00 -1.22 -17.15
CA LEU A 57 13.59 -1.12 -15.82
C LEU A 57 13.36 0.27 -15.21
N MET A 58 12.92 0.33 -13.96
CA MET A 58 12.79 1.58 -13.20
C MET A 58 13.89 1.70 -12.14
N VAL A 59 14.19 0.61 -11.42
CA VAL A 59 15.22 0.53 -10.39
C VAL A 59 15.83 -0.87 -10.38
N ASP A 60 17.15 -0.95 -10.24
CA ASP A 60 17.93 -2.16 -9.96
C ASP A 60 19.13 -1.74 -9.10
N THR A 61 19.02 -1.93 -7.79
CA THR A 61 20.09 -1.64 -6.83
C THR A 61 21.09 -2.80 -6.88
N PRO A 62 22.35 -2.57 -7.30
CA PRO A 62 23.29 -3.68 -7.54
C PRO A 62 23.48 -4.57 -6.32
N GLY A 63 23.09 -5.84 -6.46
CA GLY A 63 23.26 -6.87 -5.42
C GLY A 63 22.26 -6.78 -4.27
N PHE A 64 21.20 -5.98 -4.38
CA PHE A 64 20.18 -5.87 -3.34
C PHE A 64 18.75 -5.91 -3.92
N PRO A 65 17.80 -6.64 -3.29
CA PRO A 65 16.42 -6.67 -3.74
C PRO A 65 15.73 -5.30 -3.61
N ASP A 66 15.13 -4.82 -4.69
CA ASP A 66 14.18 -3.70 -4.69
C ASP A 66 12.74 -4.24 -4.73
N CYS A 67 11.99 -4.07 -3.63
CA CYS A 67 10.69 -4.73 -3.47
C CYS A 67 9.51 -3.77 -3.66
N ASN A 68 8.55 -3.77 -2.71
CA ASN A 68 7.26 -3.10 -2.84
C ASN A 68 7.38 -1.68 -3.39
N THR A 69 6.67 -1.40 -4.48
CA THR A 69 6.68 -0.10 -5.10
C THR A 69 5.34 0.61 -4.90
N THR A 70 5.40 1.94 -4.81
CA THR A 70 4.24 2.79 -5.01
C THR A 70 4.66 4.04 -5.79
N MET A 71 3.71 4.59 -6.53
CA MET A 71 3.92 5.79 -7.34
C MET A 71 2.87 6.83 -7.03
N TRP A 72 3.22 8.08 -7.29
CA TRP A 72 2.33 9.22 -7.14
C TRP A 72 2.73 10.32 -8.12
N VAL A 73 1.75 10.97 -8.75
CA VAL A 73 1.98 12.20 -9.51
C VAL A 73 1.51 13.35 -8.63
N ASP A 74 2.43 14.25 -8.32
CA ASP A 74 2.12 15.40 -7.46
C ASP A 74 1.37 16.50 -8.20
N LYS A 75 0.93 17.52 -7.45
CA LYS A 75 0.21 18.69 -7.99
C LYS A 75 1.01 19.52 -9.00
N ASP A 76 2.34 19.34 -9.06
CA ASP A 76 3.24 20.06 -9.96
C ASP A 76 3.63 19.17 -11.16
N ASP A 77 2.82 18.14 -11.44
CA ASP A 77 3.00 17.16 -12.50
C ASP A 77 4.38 16.47 -12.45
N LYS A 78 4.89 16.17 -11.26
CA LYS A 78 6.09 15.33 -11.10
C LYS A 78 5.72 13.92 -10.69
N LEU A 79 6.36 12.95 -11.32
CA LEU A 79 6.27 11.55 -10.95
C LEU A 79 7.21 11.26 -9.78
N TRP A 80 6.67 10.65 -8.74
CA TRP A 80 7.37 10.07 -7.61
C TRP A 80 7.29 8.54 -7.67
N LEU A 81 8.41 7.88 -7.40
CA LEU A 81 8.51 6.44 -7.21
C LEU A 81 9.15 6.19 -5.84
N PHE A 82 8.51 5.37 -5.00
CA PHE A 82 9.01 4.97 -3.69
C PHE A 82 9.15 3.45 -3.63
N TRP A 83 10.25 2.97 -3.06
CA TRP A 83 10.49 1.53 -2.90
C TRP A 83 11.45 1.27 -1.73
N PRO A 84 11.41 0.08 -1.09
CA PRO A 84 12.41 -0.35 -0.14
C PRO A 84 13.56 -1.08 -0.86
N VAL A 85 14.79 -0.75 -0.49
CA VAL A 85 15.97 -1.61 -0.72
C VAL A 85 16.11 -2.54 0.48
N ILE A 86 16.23 -3.84 0.24
CA ILE A 86 16.40 -4.84 1.28
C ILE A 86 17.90 -5.08 1.52
N ILE A 87 18.40 -4.87 2.74
CA ILE A 87 19.85 -4.88 3.01
C ILE A 87 20.38 -6.24 3.46
N ALA A 88 19.56 -7.04 4.14
CA ALA A 88 19.98 -8.31 4.75
C ALA A 88 19.03 -9.46 4.40
N ASN A 89 18.45 -9.42 3.19
CA ASN A 89 17.42 -10.35 2.71
C ASN A 89 16.24 -10.57 3.68
N SER A 90 15.95 -9.57 4.51
CA SER A 90 14.91 -9.57 5.54
C SER A 90 14.13 -8.27 5.48
N TRP A 91 12.80 -8.32 5.63
CA TRP A 91 11.94 -7.13 5.52
C TRP A 91 12.32 -6.07 6.57
N GLU A 92 12.80 -6.54 7.71
CA GLU A 92 13.24 -5.76 8.86
C GLU A 92 14.48 -4.90 8.58
N SER A 93 15.26 -5.28 7.57
CA SER A 93 16.50 -4.58 7.19
C SER A 93 16.29 -3.45 6.19
N CYS A 94 15.06 -3.24 5.72
CA CYS A 94 14.85 -2.40 4.55
C CYS A 94 15.02 -0.91 4.83
N ILE A 95 15.40 -0.18 3.78
CA ILE A 95 15.54 1.26 3.75
C ILE A 95 14.69 1.80 2.60
N THR A 96 13.76 2.71 2.90
CA THR A 96 12.91 3.34 1.89
C THR A 96 13.70 4.37 1.08
N GLN A 97 13.68 4.21 -0.23
CA GLN A 97 14.22 5.12 -1.23
C GLN A 97 13.09 5.82 -1.98
N TYR A 98 13.42 6.93 -2.63
CA TYR A 98 12.54 7.55 -3.63
C TYR A 98 13.31 8.16 -4.80
N ARG A 99 12.61 8.31 -5.93
CA ARG A 99 13.06 9.03 -7.13
C ARG A 99 11.97 9.96 -7.63
N VAL A 100 12.38 11.05 -8.26
CA VAL A 100 11.48 12.05 -8.84
C VAL A 100 11.83 12.31 -10.31
N SER A 101 10.81 12.51 -11.14
CA SER A 101 10.97 12.86 -12.55
C SER A 101 9.92 13.87 -13.01
N SER A 102 10.35 14.85 -13.80
CA SER A 102 9.47 15.71 -14.62
C SER A 102 9.46 15.32 -16.11
N ASP A 103 10.36 14.44 -16.57
CA ASP A 103 10.41 13.91 -17.95
C ASP A 103 10.06 12.41 -17.94
N PHE A 104 8.78 12.12 -17.70
CA PHE A 104 8.24 10.77 -17.57
C PHE A 104 7.06 10.47 -18.50
N GLN A 105 6.74 11.35 -19.45
CA GLN A 105 5.57 11.18 -20.33
C GLN A 105 5.92 10.52 -21.67
N LYS A 106 7.21 10.26 -21.93
CA LYS A 106 7.69 9.61 -23.15
C LYS A 106 7.64 8.08 -23.00
N ASP A 107 7.77 7.38 -24.13
CA ASP A 107 7.91 5.93 -24.16
C ASP A 107 9.17 5.49 -23.42
N GLY A 108 9.07 4.34 -22.73
CA GLY A 108 10.16 3.80 -21.91
C GLY A 108 10.19 4.35 -20.48
N ALA A 109 11.34 4.18 -19.84
CA ALA A 109 11.56 4.56 -18.45
C ALA A 109 11.54 6.09 -18.24
N PRO A 110 10.95 6.58 -17.14
CA PRO A 110 11.10 7.98 -16.73
C PRO A 110 12.56 8.39 -16.65
N LYS A 111 12.88 9.63 -17.05
CA LYS A 111 14.20 10.21 -16.78
C LYS A 111 14.22 10.80 -15.38
N TRP A 112 14.81 10.07 -14.45
CA TRP A 112 14.91 10.47 -13.05
C TRP A 112 15.86 11.67 -12.90
N THR A 113 15.39 12.73 -12.26
CA THR A 113 16.15 13.96 -11.99
C THR A 113 16.64 14.04 -10.55
N TRP A 114 16.09 13.20 -9.67
CA TRP A 114 16.43 13.16 -8.26
C TRP A 114 16.26 11.75 -7.69
N GLN A 115 17.10 11.40 -6.72
CA GLN A 115 16.99 10.20 -5.90
C GLN A 115 17.52 10.52 -4.50
N ASP A 116 16.86 10.03 -3.46
CA ASP A 116 17.41 10.06 -2.10
C ASP A 116 16.80 8.96 -1.22
N THR A 117 17.29 8.86 0.01
CA THR A 117 16.83 7.95 1.07
C THR A 117 15.89 8.65 2.04
N ILE A 118 14.81 7.98 2.44
CA ILE A 118 13.94 8.43 3.54
C ILE A 118 14.41 7.78 4.84
N LEU A 119 15.15 8.54 5.67
CA LEU A 119 15.55 8.12 7.01
C LEU A 119 14.61 8.71 8.06
N LEU A 120 14.00 7.84 8.87
CA LEU A 120 12.96 8.22 9.81
C LEU A 120 13.37 8.01 11.27
N LYS A 121 12.93 8.92 12.12
CA LYS A 121 12.96 8.79 13.58
C LYS A 121 11.52 8.87 14.09
N PRO A 122 10.80 7.74 14.23
CA PRO A 122 9.41 7.74 14.66
C PRO A 122 9.20 8.49 15.98
N LYS A 123 8.21 9.39 16.00
CA LYS A 123 7.92 10.24 17.17
C LYS A 123 7.30 9.40 18.28
N ASN A 124 7.74 9.59 19.53
CA ASN A 124 7.21 8.93 20.73
C ASN A 124 7.05 7.40 20.58
N PHE A 125 7.95 6.76 19.82
CA PHE A 125 7.76 5.40 19.32
C PHE A 125 7.52 4.37 20.43
N GLU A 126 8.46 4.26 21.38
CA GLU A 126 8.40 3.28 22.46
C GLU A 126 7.14 3.44 23.32
N GLU A 127 6.83 4.67 23.72
CA GLU A 127 5.66 4.99 24.55
C GLU A 127 4.35 4.58 23.85
N VAL A 128 4.16 5.01 22.60
CA VAL A 128 2.94 4.73 21.83
C VAL A 128 2.82 3.23 21.53
N MET A 129 3.91 2.59 21.13
CA MET A 129 3.92 1.15 20.84
C MET A 129 3.54 0.31 22.06
N LEU A 130 4.11 0.60 23.24
CA LEU A 130 3.79 -0.13 24.47
C LEU A 130 2.34 0.09 24.92
N ARG A 131 1.88 1.35 24.88
CA ARG A 131 0.50 1.71 25.25
C ARG A 131 -0.51 0.97 24.37
N GLU A 132 -0.38 1.09 23.04
CA GLU A 132 -1.34 0.48 22.13
C GLU A 132 -1.19 -1.04 22.05
N PHE A 133 0.00 -1.61 22.29
CA PHE A 133 0.13 -3.05 22.44
C PHE A 133 -0.66 -3.58 23.63
N GLY A 134 -0.63 -2.87 24.76
CA GLY A 134 -1.48 -3.16 25.92
C GLY A 134 -2.98 -3.08 25.61
N THR A 135 -3.40 -2.06 24.85
CA THR A 135 -4.79 -1.92 24.38
C THR A 135 -5.18 -3.04 23.43
N TRP A 136 -4.32 -3.39 22.47
CA TRP A 136 -4.54 -4.47 21.51
C TRP A 136 -4.72 -5.83 22.20
N LYS A 137 -3.90 -6.16 23.21
CA LYS A 137 -4.04 -7.41 23.97
C LYS A 137 -5.42 -7.56 24.63
N LYS A 138 -6.02 -6.46 25.08
CA LYS A 138 -7.38 -6.45 25.66
C LYS A 138 -8.48 -6.73 24.63
N GLN A 139 -8.20 -6.55 23.33
CA GLN A 139 -9.13 -6.88 22.25
C GLN A 139 -9.13 -8.37 21.87
N ILE A 140 -8.15 -9.14 22.38
CA ILE A 140 -7.95 -10.54 22.00
C ILE A 140 -8.71 -11.44 22.99
N SER A 141 -9.46 -12.39 22.47
CA SER A 141 -10.26 -13.30 23.28
C SER A 141 -9.43 -14.33 24.06
N ASP A 142 -8.27 -14.72 23.52
CA ASP A 142 -7.39 -15.73 24.12
C ASP A 142 -5.92 -15.36 23.88
N ALA A 143 -5.35 -14.57 24.79
CA ALA A 143 -3.97 -14.13 24.72
C ALA A 143 -2.95 -15.28 24.91
N THR A 144 -3.37 -16.46 25.40
CA THR A 144 -2.47 -17.61 25.61
C THR A 144 -1.99 -18.23 24.30
N LYS A 145 -2.70 -17.97 23.19
CA LYS A 145 -2.35 -18.45 21.85
C LYS A 145 -1.41 -17.52 21.09
N LEU A 146 -0.99 -16.42 21.71
CA LEU A 146 -0.06 -15.50 21.07
C LEU A 146 1.33 -16.13 20.97
N PRO A 147 2.04 -15.92 19.86
CA PRO A 147 3.42 -16.38 19.74
C PRO A 147 4.31 -15.71 20.78
N VAL A 148 5.36 -16.42 21.23
CA VAL A 148 6.34 -15.94 22.21
C VAL A 148 6.97 -14.60 21.80
N SER A 149 7.07 -14.33 20.50
CA SER A 149 7.55 -13.05 19.96
C SER A 149 6.71 -11.83 20.37
N LEU A 150 5.49 -12.05 20.87
CA LEU A 150 4.59 -11.03 21.41
C LEU A 150 4.51 -11.06 22.95
N GLY A 151 5.45 -11.70 23.62
CA GLY A 151 5.62 -11.56 25.07
C GLY A 151 6.06 -10.14 25.45
N ASP A 152 5.60 -9.64 26.60
CA ASP A 152 5.78 -8.25 27.02
C ASP A 152 7.25 -7.81 27.06
N ASP A 153 8.14 -8.65 27.61
CA ASP A 153 9.57 -8.36 27.67
C ASP A 153 10.22 -8.33 26.27
N VAL A 154 9.78 -9.21 25.36
CA VAL A 154 10.28 -9.26 23.99
C VAL A 154 9.85 -8.02 23.22
N VAL A 155 8.58 -7.63 23.35
CA VAL A 155 8.04 -6.41 22.73
C VAL A 155 8.76 -5.20 23.28
N LYS A 156 8.87 -5.06 24.61
CA LYS A 156 9.55 -3.94 25.28
C LYS A 156 11.00 -3.80 24.82
N LYS A 157 11.76 -4.90 24.79
CA LYS A 157 13.14 -4.88 24.30
C LYS A 157 13.22 -4.43 22.84
N ARG A 158 12.31 -4.91 21.98
CA ARG A 158 12.32 -4.61 20.55
C ARG A 158 11.93 -3.16 20.25
N VAL A 159 10.95 -2.59 20.96
CA VAL A 159 10.51 -1.21 20.72
C VAL A 159 11.48 -0.17 21.29
N GLY A 160 12.23 -0.51 22.34
CA GLY A 160 13.28 0.34 22.91
C GLY A 160 14.59 0.35 22.08
N ASP A 161 14.71 -0.54 21.09
CA ASP A 161 15.88 -0.58 20.22
C ASP A 161 15.80 0.53 19.14
N LYS A 162 16.79 1.45 19.18
CA LYS A 162 16.85 2.60 18.26
C LYS A 162 17.19 2.21 16.83
N LEU A 163 17.91 1.12 16.61
CA LEU A 163 18.23 0.66 15.26
C LEU A 163 16.98 0.03 14.65
N LEU A 164 16.33 -0.89 15.38
CA LEU A 164 15.13 -1.57 14.88
C LEU A 164 13.97 -0.60 14.64
N SER A 165 13.78 0.40 15.50
CA SER A 165 12.71 1.40 15.32
C SER A 165 12.92 2.33 14.12
N ARG A 166 14.12 2.38 13.55
CA ARG A 166 14.48 3.25 12.42
C ARG A 166 14.67 2.51 11.10
N LEU A 167 14.60 1.18 11.11
CA LEU A 167 14.71 0.32 9.92
C LEU A 167 13.38 -0.40 9.65
N GLY A 168 13.28 -1.01 8.47
CA GLY A 168 12.18 -1.91 8.16
C GLY A 168 10.85 -1.17 7.93
N TRP A 169 10.91 0.09 7.51
CA TRP A 169 9.75 0.86 7.09
C TRP A 169 9.68 0.86 5.58
N GLN A 170 8.57 0.39 5.02
CA GLN A 170 8.40 0.21 3.58
C GLN A 170 7.05 0.72 3.06
N PRO A 171 7.02 1.23 1.81
CA PRO A 171 5.78 1.66 1.17
C PRO A 171 4.96 0.47 0.67
N ARG A 172 3.67 0.73 0.44
CA ARG A 172 2.81 -0.17 -0.35
C ARG A 172 1.70 0.59 -1.07
N CYS A 173 0.94 1.39 -0.34
CA CYS A 173 -0.14 2.21 -0.87
C CYS A 173 0.39 3.58 -1.29
N LYS A 174 -0.34 4.25 -2.19
CA LYS A 174 0.05 5.57 -2.70
C LYS A 174 -0.02 6.66 -1.61
N PRO A 175 0.87 7.67 -1.66
CA PRO A 175 0.74 8.90 -0.90
C PRO A 175 -0.63 9.57 -1.05
N ILE A 176 -0.98 10.36 -0.04
CA ILE A 176 -1.98 11.42 -0.18
C ILE A 176 -1.33 12.78 0.04
N GLN A 177 -1.84 13.80 -0.64
CA GLN A 177 -1.45 15.19 -0.41
C GLN A 177 -2.66 15.97 0.07
N LEU A 178 -2.55 16.54 1.27
CA LEU A 178 -3.62 17.34 1.88
C LEU A 178 -3.72 18.70 1.18
N ALA A 179 -4.85 19.38 1.35
CA ALA A 179 -5.05 20.73 0.80
C ALA A 179 -3.99 21.75 1.25
N SER A 180 -3.35 21.53 2.41
CA SER A 180 -2.24 22.37 2.90
C SER A 180 -0.93 22.18 2.13
N GLY A 181 -0.86 21.20 1.22
CA GLY A 181 0.37 20.79 0.53
C GLY A 181 1.17 19.71 1.25
N ARG A 182 0.82 19.37 2.50
CA ARG A 182 1.43 18.28 3.28
C ARG A 182 1.27 16.96 2.55
N ILE A 183 2.36 16.23 2.40
CA ILE A 183 2.40 14.89 1.81
C ILE A 183 2.49 13.87 2.92
N LEU A 184 1.65 12.84 2.86
CA LEU A 184 1.69 11.69 3.75
C LEU A 184 1.97 10.45 2.89
N LEU A 185 3.16 9.88 3.05
CA LEU A 185 3.54 8.58 2.49
C LEU A 185 3.27 7.50 3.54
N PRO A 186 2.29 6.62 3.33
CA PRO A 186 1.98 5.53 4.25
C PRO A 186 3.09 4.46 4.21
N LEU A 187 3.67 4.16 5.36
CA LEU A 187 4.69 3.11 5.54
C LEU A 187 4.21 2.07 6.55
N TYR A 188 4.81 0.89 6.49
CA TYR A 188 4.57 -0.17 7.45
C TYR A 188 5.86 -0.94 7.77
N SER A 189 5.83 -1.69 8.86
CA SER A 189 6.93 -2.53 9.30
C SER A 189 6.48 -3.94 9.64
N ASP A 190 7.16 -4.93 9.06
CA ASP A 190 7.02 -6.35 9.42
C ASP A 190 7.70 -6.66 10.77
N THR A 191 8.70 -5.86 11.19
CA THR A 191 9.35 -5.96 12.51
C THR A 191 8.36 -5.81 13.66
N TYR A 192 7.40 -4.88 13.49
CA TYR A 192 6.46 -4.47 14.52
C TYR A 192 5.00 -4.82 14.19
N SER A 193 4.71 -5.24 12.96
CA SER A 193 3.35 -5.35 12.40
C SER A 193 2.52 -4.09 12.68
N ALA A 194 3.08 -2.94 12.34
CA ALA A 194 2.52 -1.61 12.58
C ALA A 194 2.73 -0.68 11.37
N GLY A 195 1.97 0.42 11.32
CA GLY A 195 2.10 1.49 10.31
C GLY A 195 2.72 2.77 10.86
N LEU A 196 3.14 3.68 9.97
CA LEU A 196 3.39 5.10 10.27
C LEU A 196 3.27 5.94 8.99
N MET A 197 3.32 7.26 9.11
CA MET A 197 3.44 8.18 7.97
C MET A 197 4.85 8.77 7.90
N ALA A 198 5.45 8.74 6.72
CA ALA A 198 6.48 9.72 6.38
C ALA A 198 5.79 10.99 5.90
N ILE A 199 6.08 12.11 6.55
CA ILE A 199 5.43 13.40 6.38
C ILE A 199 6.41 14.36 5.74
N SER A 200 5.98 15.05 4.69
CA SER A 200 6.71 16.18 4.13
C SER A 200 5.82 17.41 4.04
N ASP A 201 6.32 18.53 4.56
CA ASP A 201 5.65 19.84 4.51
C ASP A 201 6.35 20.83 3.54
N ASP A 202 7.40 20.39 2.83
CA ASP A 202 8.25 21.23 1.98
C ASP A 202 8.31 20.75 0.51
N GLY A 203 7.30 19.99 0.09
CA GLY A 203 7.19 19.46 -1.27
C GLY A 203 8.07 18.23 -1.52
N GLY A 204 8.32 17.43 -0.48
CA GLY A 204 9.08 16.18 -0.54
C GLY A 204 10.60 16.36 -0.48
N LYS A 205 11.09 17.55 -0.10
CA LYS A 205 12.54 17.81 0.07
C LYS A 205 13.06 17.17 1.35
N THR A 206 12.28 17.22 2.42
CA THR A 206 12.58 16.56 3.69
C THR A 206 11.40 15.74 4.17
N TRP A 207 11.69 14.72 4.98
CA TRP A 207 10.71 13.77 5.51
C TRP A 207 10.90 13.61 7.02
N ALA A 208 9.80 13.70 7.77
CA ALA A 208 9.73 13.40 9.19
C ALA A 208 8.74 12.27 9.45
N ALA A 209 8.91 11.51 10.53
CA ALA A 209 7.97 10.46 10.87
C ALA A 209 6.82 10.99 11.73
N SER A 210 5.63 10.40 11.57
CA SER A 210 4.54 10.50 12.56
C SER A 210 4.85 9.69 13.83
N GLN A 211 3.92 9.70 14.79
CA GLN A 211 3.79 8.60 15.75
C GLN A 211 3.38 7.31 15.01
N PRO A 212 3.72 6.13 15.52
CA PRO A 212 3.29 4.88 14.89
C PRO A 212 1.77 4.70 14.99
N ILE A 213 1.17 4.15 13.94
CA ILE A 213 -0.15 3.52 14.00
C ILE A 213 0.04 2.17 14.69
N ALA A 214 0.02 2.19 16.02
CA ALA A 214 0.37 1.04 16.83
C ALA A 214 -0.87 0.18 17.16
N GLY A 215 -0.71 -1.14 17.08
CA GLY A 215 -1.76 -2.11 17.40
C GLY A 215 -1.59 -3.40 16.58
N PHE A 216 -0.73 -4.30 17.06
CA PHE A 216 -0.17 -5.44 16.31
C PHE A 216 -1.10 -6.05 15.24
N GLY A 217 -0.55 -6.22 14.05
CA GLY A 217 -1.22 -6.84 12.92
C GLY A 217 -1.75 -5.82 11.91
N ASN A 218 -1.64 -4.52 12.16
CA ASN A 218 -2.08 -3.48 11.25
C ASN A 218 -0.91 -3.01 10.35
N ILE A 219 -0.91 -3.42 9.09
CA ILE A 219 0.15 -3.04 8.13
C ILE A 219 -0.43 -2.54 6.81
N GLN A 220 0.42 -1.99 5.95
CA GLN A 220 0.08 -1.52 4.61
C GLN A 220 -1.11 -0.52 4.59
N PRO A 221 -1.01 0.63 5.30
CA PRO A 221 -2.11 1.60 5.37
C PRO A 221 -2.43 2.22 4.02
N ALA A 222 -3.71 2.22 3.64
CA ALA A 222 -4.29 3.10 2.63
C ALA A 222 -5.06 4.21 3.35
N VAL A 223 -4.74 5.48 3.06
CA VAL A 223 -5.27 6.63 3.79
C VAL A 223 -6.25 7.40 2.93
N LEU A 224 -7.41 7.76 3.49
CA LEU A 224 -8.41 8.65 2.91
C LEU A 224 -8.72 9.82 3.85
N GLU A 225 -9.11 10.96 3.29
CA GLU A 225 -9.47 12.17 4.03
C GLU A 225 -10.98 12.43 3.93
N ARG A 226 -11.62 12.53 5.10
CA ARG A 226 -13.01 12.99 5.26
C ARG A 226 -13.14 14.47 4.96
N LYS A 227 -14.36 14.93 4.69
CA LYS A 227 -14.68 16.35 4.47
C LYS A 227 -14.34 17.23 5.68
N ASP A 228 -14.34 16.68 6.89
CA ASP A 228 -13.97 17.39 8.12
C ASP A 228 -12.43 17.46 8.35
N GLY A 229 -11.63 16.88 7.46
CA GLY A 229 -10.17 16.82 7.57
C GLY A 229 -9.64 15.65 8.42
N THR A 230 -10.53 14.82 8.98
CA THR A 230 -10.11 13.57 9.65
C THR A 230 -9.54 12.60 8.62
N LEU A 231 -8.37 12.05 8.90
CA LEU A 231 -7.78 10.99 8.09
C LEU A 231 -8.20 9.63 8.62
N VAL A 232 -8.49 8.71 7.72
CA VAL A 232 -8.84 7.31 8.04
C VAL A 232 -7.85 6.39 7.31
N ALA A 233 -7.17 5.54 8.06
CA ALA A 233 -6.29 4.51 7.52
C ALA A 233 -7.01 3.16 7.54
N TYR A 234 -7.15 2.52 6.38
CA TYR A 234 -7.54 1.12 6.24
C TYR A 234 -6.28 0.29 6.05
N MET A 235 -6.16 -0.83 6.77
CA MET A 235 -4.91 -1.59 6.86
C MET A 235 -5.18 -3.09 6.69
N ARG A 236 -4.23 -3.75 6.01
CA ARG A 236 -4.14 -5.21 5.96
C ARG A 236 -4.05 -5.75 7.40
N GLU A 237 -4.74 -6.87 7.63
CA GLU A 237 -4.71 -7.59 8.88
C GLU A 237 -3.70 -8.73 8.83
N ASN A 238 -2.60 -8.60 9.56
CA ASN A 238 -1.54 -9.60 9.70
C ASN A 238 -1.55 -10.27 11.10
N GLY A 239 -2.63 -10.05 11.87
CA GLY A 239 -2.84 -10.60 13.20
C GLY A 239 -3.90 -11.69 13.24
N VAL A 240 -4.82 -11.58 14.20
CA VAL A 240 -5.78 -12.63 14.58
C VAL A 240 -7.24 -12.30 14.25
N PHE A 241 -7.54 -11.07 13.83
CA PHE A 241 -8.92 -10.58 13.74
C PHE A 241 -9.62 -10.92 12.42
N LYS A 242 -8.85 -11.21 11.36
CA LYS A 242 -9.35 -11.53 10.01
C LYS A 242 -10.31 -10.49 9.42
N LYS A 243 -10.19 -9.24 9.86
CA LYS A 243 -10.96 -8.08 9.38
C LYS A 243 -10.01 -6.93 9.10
N ILE A 244 -10.33 -6.11 8.11
CA ILE A 244 -9.55 -4.90 7.81
C ILE A 244 -9.44 -4.04 9.07
N ARG A 245 -8.22 -3.61 9.37
CA ARG A 245 -7.91 -2.79 10.54
C ARG A 245 -8.06 -1.31 10.20
N VAL A 246 -8.53 -0.51 11.15
CA VAL A 246 -8.85 0.91 10.95
C VAL A 246 -8.27 1.76 12.06
N ALA A 247 -7.73 2.92 11.71
CA ALA A 247 -7.35 3.96 12.67
C ALA A 247 -7.67 5.35 12.09
N GLU A 248 -7.88 6.32 12.96
CA GLU A 248 -8.17 7.70 12.56
C GLU A 248 -7.12 8.66 13.09
N SER A 249 -6.81 9.72 12.32
CA SER A 249 -5.97 10.84 12.74
C SER A 249 -6.77 12.14 12.61
N LYS A 250 -6.75 12.94 13.67
CA LYS A 250 -7.43 14.24 13.76
C LYS A 250 -6.46 15.43 13.69
N ASP A 251 -5.18 15.13 13.49
CA ASP A 251 -4.07 16.09 13.52
C ASP A 251 -3.19 15.98 12.27
N LYS A 252 -3.83 15.71 11.12
CA LYS A 252 -3.17 15.69 9.79
C LYS A 252 -2.03 14.66 9.71
N GLY A 253 -2.23 13.51 10.33
CA GLY A 253 -1.34 12.35 10.23
C GLY A 253 -0.18 12.33 11.24
N GLU A 254 -0.11 13.28 12.17
CA GLU A 254 0.94 13.32 13.21
C GLU A 254 0.78 12.21 14.24
N SER A 255 -0.46 11.97 14.70
CA SER A 255 -0.80 10.87 15.61
C SER A 255 -2.08 10.16 15.18
N TRP A 256 -2.26 8.95 15.69
CA TRP A 256 -3.36 8.07 15.31
C TRP A 256 -4.04 7.52 16.57
N GLY A 257 -5.36 7.43 16.53
CA GLY A 257 -6.15 6.79 17.57
C GLY A 257 -5.94 5.27 17.61
N THR A 258 -6.53 4.63 18.62
CA THR A 258 -6.48 3.18 18.79
C THR A 258 -6.99 2.45 17.56
N VAL A 259 -6.23 1.44 17.11
CA VAL A 259 -6.60 0.59 15.99
C VAL A 259 -7.79 -0.30 16.37
N THR A 260 -8.82 -0.30 15.52
CA THR A 260 -10.01 -1.13 15.61
C THR A 260 -10.16 -2.02 14.35
N SER A 261 -11.22 -2.84 14.30
CA SER A 261 -11.60 -3.57 13.08
C SER A 261 -12.80 -2.88 12.42
N SER A 262 -12.80 -2.86 11.09
CA SER A 262 -14.04 -2.67 10.32
C SER A 262 -14.89 -3.95 10.31
N GLU A 263 -16.05 -3.91 9.66
CA GLU A 263 -16.86 -5.11 9.37
C GLU A 263 -16.37 -5.91 8.16
N LEU A 264 -15.45 -5.36 7.35
CA LEU A 264 -14.98 -6.01 6.14
C LEU A 264 -13.92 -7.08 6.47
N PRO A 265 -14.03 -8.29 5.91
CA PRO A 265 -13.06 -9.36 6.15
C PRO A 265 -11.71 -9.05 5.49
N ASN A 266 -10.65 -9.67 6.00
CA ASN A 266 -9.33 -9.65 5.37
C ASN A 266 -8.57 -10.96 5.67
N PRO A 267 -7.99 -11.63 4.66
CA PRO A 267 -7.31 -12.91 4.84
C PRO A 267 -5.80 -12.78 5.11
N GLY A 268 -5.31 -11.59 5.47
CA GLY A 268 -3.87 -11.29 5.45
C GLY A 268 -3.36 -10.92 4.06
N SER A 269 -4.13 -10.08 3.36
CA SER A 269 -3.79 -9.59 2.03
C SER A 269 -3.88 -8.07 1.95
N GLY A 270 -3.01 -7.48 1.12
CA GLY A 270 -2.97 -6.04 0.90
C GLY A 270 -4.27 -5.50 0.29
N LEU A 271 -4.54 -4.23 0.54
CA LEU A 271 -5.68 -3.46 0.04
C LEU A 271 -5.18 -2.11 -0.50
N ASP A 272 -6.04 -1.39 -1.20
CA ASP A 272 -5.83 0.03 -1.52
C ASP A 272 -7.19 0.74 -1.58
N ALA A 273 -7.18 2.07 -1.47
CA ALA A 273 -8.40 2.86 -1.44
C ALA A 273 -8.24 4.17 -2.22
N VAL A 274 -9.34 4.71 -2.72
CA VAL A 274 -9.37 6.01 -3.40
C VAL A 274 -10.68 6.73 -3.12
N ARG A 275 -10.63 8.05 -2.94
CA ARG A 275 -11.82 8.90 -2.94
C ARG A 275 -12.12 9.28 -4.38
N LEU A 276 -13.32 8.93 -4.85
CA LEU A 276 -13.79 9.22 -6.19
C LEU A 276 -14.22 10.68 -6.33
N ALA A 277 -14.30 11.17 -7.56
CA ALA A 277 -14.77 12.51 -7.92
C ALA A 277 -16.21 12.77 -7.45
N SER A 278 -17.04 11.73 -7.35
CA SER A 278 -18.39 11.80 -6.76
C SER A 278 -18.38 12.09 -5.25
N GLY A 279 -17.23 11.96 -4.59
CA GLY A 279 -17.08 12.02 -3.14
C GLY A 279 -17.19 10.65 -2.46
N ASN A 280 -17.65 9.61 -3.17
CA ASN A 280 -17.72 8.25 -2.66
C ASN A 280 -16.31 7.67 -2.48
N TRP A 281 -16.16 6.76 -1.53
CA TRP A 281 -14.91 6.05 -1.29
C TRP A 281 -14.97 4.68 -1.94
N ALA A 282 -13.91 4.29 -2.64
CA ALA A 282 -13.72 2.96 -3.18
C ALA A 282 -12.58 2.26 -2.43
N LEU A 283 -12.85 1.04 -1.95
CA LEU A 283 -11.87 0.18 -1.31
C LEU A 283 -11.77 -1.13 -2.09
N ILE A 284 -10.56 -1.51 -2.49
CA ILE A 284 -10.28 -2.76 -3.17
C ILE A 284 -9.51 -3.70 -2.23
N TYR A 285 -10.03 -4.91 -2.03
CA TYR A 285 -9.51 -5.84 -1.03
C TYR A 285 -9.95 -7.29 -1.32
N ASN A 286 -9.28 -8.26 -0.69
CA ASN A 286 -9.76 -9.63 -0.68
C ASN A 286 -10.83 -9.81 0.40
N ASP A 287 -12.06 -10.12 0.02
CA ASP A 287 -13.22 -10.19 0.90
C ASP A 287 -13.44 -11.58 1.52
N THR A 288 -12.35 -12.29 1.77
CA THR A 288 -12.33 -13.60 2.43
C THR A 288 -11.65 -13.52 3.80
N THR A 289 -11.83 -14.56 4.62
CA THR A 289 -11.07 -14.72 5.88
C THR A 289 -9.89 -15.69 5.74
N ARG A 290 -9.81 -16.40 4.61
CA ARG A 290 -8.72 -17.32 4.21
C ARG A 290 -8.60 -17.33 2.69
N GLY A 291 -7.38 -17.49 2.19
CA GLY A 291 -7.11 -17.51 0.75
C GLY A 291 -7.27 -16.14 0.08
N ARG A 292 -6.97 -16.04 -1.21
CA ARG A 292 -6.98 -14.78 -1.96
C ARG A 292 -7.69 -14.93 -3.32
N SER A 293 -8.65 -15.86 -3.41
CA SER A 293 -9.33 -16.20 -4.66
C SER A 293 -10.49 -15.27 -5.02
N SER A 294 -10.83 -14.32 -4.13
CA SER A 294 -11.85 -13.29 -4.33
C SER A 294 -11.24 -11.90 -4.12
N LEU A 295 -11.39 -11.01 -5.10
CA LEU A 295 -10.92 -9.62 -5.08
C LEU A 295 -12.10 -8.70 -5.40
N ALA A 296 -12.55 -7.97 -4.38
CA ALA A 296 -13.75 -7.14 -4.43
C ALA A 296 -13.40 -5.65 -4.43
N VAL A 297 -14.30 -4.85 -5.01
CA VAL A 297 -14.33 -3.40 -4.85
C VAL A 297 -15.62 -3.03 -4.15
N SER A 298 -15.52 -2.38 -2.99
CA SER A 298 -16.66 -1.87 -2.25
C SER A 298 -16.71 -0.35 -2.29
N LEU A 299 -17.93 0.20 -2.33
CA LEU A 299 -18.19 1.64 -2.31
C LEU A 299 -18.90 2.07 -1.03
N SER A 300 -18.46 3.20 -0.50
CA SER A 300 -19.08 3.92 0.61
C SER A 300 -19.47 5.33 0.15
N ASP A 301 -20.69 5.75 0.48
CA ASP A 301 -21.20 7.12 0.27
C ASP A 301 -21.30 7.93 1.59
N ASP A 302 -20.80 7.37 2.69
CA ASP A 302 -20.86 7.95 4.04
C ASP A 302 -19.48 8.01 4.72
N GLU A 303 -18.44 8.19 3.89
CA GLU A 303 -17.05 8.39 4.33
C GLU A 303 -16.51 7.22 5.16
N GLY A 304 -16.81 6.01 4.68
CA GLY A 304 -16.25 4.76 5.17
C GLY A 304 -16.97 4.16 6.38
N LYS A 305 -18.14 4.70 6.76
CA LYS A 305 -18.95 4.17 7.87
C LYS A 305 -19.69 2.90 7.46
N THR A 306 -20.25 2.87 6.26
CA THR A 306 -20.91 1.70 5.67
C THR A 306 -20.46 1.48 4.23
N TRP A 307 -20.53 0.23 3.76
CA TRP A 307 -20.11 -0.19 2.42
C TRP A 307 -21.30 -0.81 1.70
N LYS A 308 -22.07 0.03 1.00
CA LYS A 308 -23.40 -0.32 0.47
C LYS A 308 -23.37 -1.16 -0.80
N TRP A 309 -22.32 -0.98 -1.62
CA TRP A 309 -22.19 -1.67 -2.90
C TRP A 309 -20.87 -2.42 -2.94
N THR A 310 -20.90 -3.63 -3.48
CA THR A 310 -19.71 -4.47 -3.70
C THR A 310 -19.86 -5.20 -5.02
N ARG A 311 -18.78 -5.22 -5.81
CA ARG A 311 -18.67 -6.05 -7.02
C ARG A 311 -17.28 -6.64 -7.14
N HIS A 312 -17.18 -7.84 -7.70
CA HIS A 312 -15.92 -8.58 -7.78
C HIS A 312 -15.20 -8.36 -9.10
N LEU A 313 -13.90 -8.07 -9.03
CA LEU A 313 -13.00 -8.15 -10.18
C LEU A 313 -12.57 -9.58 -10.45
N GLU A 314 -12.45 -10.37 -9.38
CA GLU A 314 -12.12 -11.79 -9.41
C GLU A 314 -12.93 -12.50 -8.33
N LYS A 315 -13.53 -13.65 -8.66
CA LYS A 315 -14.28 -14.47 -7.70
C LYS A 315 -14.27 -15.92 -8.19
N HIS A 316 -13.33 -16.69 -7.68
CA HIS A 316 -13.04 -18.04 -8.16
C HIS A 316 -12.79 -19.01 -7.00
N ASP A 317 -12.88 -20.31 -7.28
CA ASP A 317 -12.56 -21.36 -6.30
C ASP A 317 -11.04 -21.47 -6.04
N THR A 318 -10.23 -21.12 -7.04
CA THR A 318 -8.78 -21.22 -7.00
C THR A 318 -8.11 -19.96 -7.54
N GLY A 319 -6.79 -19.90 -7.41
CA GLY A 319 -6.00 -18.72 -7.77
C GLY A 319 -5.91 -17.70 -6.65
N SER A 320 -5.07 -16.70 -6.88
CA SER A 320 -4.67 -15.72 -5.88
C SER A 320 -4.54 -14.37 -6.56
N TYR A 321 -5.46 -13.46 -6.23
CA TYR A 321 -5.64 -12.15 -6.85
C TYR A 321 -5.55 -11.08 -5.79
N HIS A 322 -4.46 -10.33 -5.73
CA HIS A 322 -4.17 -9.54 -4.52
C HIS A 322 -3.16 -8.43 -4.73
N TYR A 323 -2.89 -7.71 -3.64
CA TYR A 323 -2.03 -6.54 -3.63
C TYR A 323 -2.49 -5.58 -4.74
N PRO A 324 -3.75 -5.12 -4.65
CA PRO A 324 -4.27 -4.17 -5.61
C PRO A 324 -3.62 -2.80 -5.41
N ALA A 325 -3.63 -2.00 -6.46
CA ALA A 325 -3.56 -0.55 -6.41
C ALA A 325 -4.73 0.00 -7.24
N ILE A 326 -5.39 1.05 -6.75
CA ILE A 326 -6.59 1.65 -7.35
C ILE A 326 -6.43 3.15 -7.50
N ILE A 327 -6.84 3.68 -8.65
CA ILE A 327 -6.96 5.11 -8.92
C ILE A 327 -8.26 5.38 -9.67
N GLN A 328 -8.72 6.63 -9.64
CA GLN A 328 -9.67 7.14 -10.62
C GLN A 328 -8.93 8.10 -11.56
N SER A 329 -9.06 7.89 -12.87
CA SER A 329 -8.50 8.79 -13.88
C SER A 329 -9.38 10.01 -14.11
N LYS A 330 -8.82 11.03 -14.76
CA LYS A 330 -9.51 12.29 -15.11
C LYS A 330 -10.75 12.10 -15.98
N ASP A 331 -10.82 11.01 -16.76
CA ASP A 331 -12.00 10.66 -17.55
C ASP A 331 -13.13 10.02 -16.72
N GLY A 332 -12.94 9.86 -15.41
CA GLY A 332 -13.93 9.33 -14.47
C GLY A 332 -13.87 7.81 -14.28
N ASP A 333 -13.06 7.12 -15.07
CA ASP A 333 -12.91 5.67 -14.94
C ASP A 333 -12.04 5.28 -13.76
N ILE A 334 -12.32 4.10 -13.22
CA ILE A 334 -11.59 3.51 -12.13
C ILE A 334 -10.65 2.46 -12.72
N HIS A 335 -9.38 2.57 -12.37
CA HIS A 335 -8.34 1.64 -12.76
C HIS A 335 -7.82 0.88 -11.55
N ALA A 336 -7.80 -0.44 -11.65
CA ALA A 336 -7.17 -1.31 -10.68
C ALA A 336 -6.07 -2.14 -11.33
N VAL A 337 -4.92 -2.26 -10.68
CA VAL A 337 -3.87 -3.22 -11.03
C VAL A 337 -3.59 -4.11 -9.85
N TYR A 338 -3.40 -5.41 -10.08
CA TYR A 338 -3.22 -6.39 -9.01
C TYR A 338 -2.39 -7.57 -9.48
N SER A 339 -1.81 -8.27 -8.51
CA SER A 339 -1.07 -9.52 -8.75
C SER A 339 -2.04 -10.63 -9.08
N TYR A 340 -1.70 -11.44 -10.09
CA TYR A 340 -2.55 -12.47 -10.67
C TYR A 340 -1.77 -13.79 -10.72
N PHE A 341 -2.03 -14.68 -9.75
CA PHE A 341 -1.34 -15.96 -9.64
C PHE A 341 -2.34 -17.10 -9.81
N VAL A 342 -2.10 -17.93 -10.82
CA VAL A 342 -2.92 -19.09 -11.20
C VAL A 342 -2.01 -20.30 -11.44
N ALA A 343 -2.60 -21.46 -11.75
CA ALA A 343 -1.86 -22.70 -11.97
C ALA A 343 -0.79 -22.55 -13.07
N ASP A 344 -1.12 -21.87 -14.16
CA ASP A 344 -0.24 -21.70 -15.32
C ASP A 344 0.90 -20.70 -15.08
N GLY A 345 0.85 -19.92 -14.00
CA GLY A 345 1.92 -19.02 -13.63
C GLY A 345 1.48 -17.74 -12.92
N LYS A 346 2.41 -16.79 -12.87
CA LYS A 346 2.25 -15.53 -12.12
C LYS A 346 2.42 -14.34 -13.06
N SER A 347 1.56 -13.34 -12.88
CA SER A 347 1.67 -12.04 -13.55
C SER A 347 0.90 -10.98 -12.77
N MET A 348 0.45 -9.95 -13.46
CA MET A 348 -0.46 -8.93 -12.99
C MET A 348 -1.60 -8.75 -13.96
N LYS A 349 -2.70 -8.17 -13.48
CA LYS A 349 -3.86 -7.82 -14.30
C LYS A 349 -4.24 -6.36 -14.07
N HIS A 350 -4.72 -5.73 -15.13
CA HIS A 350 -5.31 -4.39 -15.13
C HIS A 350 -6.80 -4.53 -15.41
N ALA A 351 -7.63 -3.88 -14.59
CA ALA A 351 -9.06 -3.72 -14.78
C ALA A 351 -9.39 -2.23 -14.94
N ARG A 352 -10.33 -1.93 -15.85
CA ARG A 352 -10.93 -0.60 -16.06
C ARG A 352 -12.44 -0.77 -15.92
N PHE A 353 -13.06 0.02 -15.06
CA PHE A 353 -14.49 -0.06 -14.77
C PHE A 353 -15.01 1.30 -14.28
N THR A 354 -16.32 1.45 -14.16
CA THR A 354 -16.96 2.69 -13.69
C THR A 354 -17.50 2.53 -12.27
N GLU A 355 -17.78 3.65 -11.60
CA GLU A 355 -18.51 3.62 -10.33
C GLU A 355 -19.90 2.96 -10.47
N ALA A 356 -20.61 3.25 -11.57
CA ALA A 356 -21.91 2.65 -11.88
C ALA A 356 -21.82 1.13 -12.00
N TRP A 357 -20.77 0.61 -12.64
CA TRP A 357 -20.51 -0.83 -12.74
C TRP A 357 -20.39 -1.47 -11.35
N VAL A 358 -19.70 -0.84 -10.39
CA VAL A 358 -19.63 -1.41 -9.02
C VAL A 358 -21.00 -1.42 -8.34
N LYS A 359 -21.84 -0.40 -8.56
CA LYS A 359 -23.19 -0.30 -7.97
C LYS A 359 -24.19 -1.35 -8.49
N GLU A 360 -23.97 -1.89 -9.69
CA GLU A 360 -24.78 -2.99 -10.22
C GLU A 360 -24.63 -4.30 -9.44
N GLY A 361 -23.49 -4.49 -8.74
CA GLY A 361 -23.17 -5.73 -8.04
C GLY A 361 -22.78 -6.89 -8.96
N ASP A 362 -22.59 -8.08 -8.38
CA ASP A 362 -22.34 -9.29 -9.16
C ASP A 362 -23.58 -9.65 -10.01
N PRO A 363 -23.40 -10.21 -11.23
CA PRO A 363 -24.50 -10.81 -11.97
C PRO A 363 -25.21 -11.86 -11.12
N LYS A 364 -26.55 -11.91 -11.24
CA LYS A 364 -27.39 -12.90 -10.54
C LYS A 364 -27.19 -14.30 -11.07
#